data_AF-A0A950UQ72-F1
#
_entry.id   AF-A0A950UQ72-F1
#
_cell.length_a   1.000
_cell.length_b   1.000
_cell.length_c   1.000
_cell.angle_alpha   90.00
_cell.angle_beta   90.00
_cell.angle_gamma   90.00
#
_symmetry.space_group_name_H-M   'P 1'
#
loop_
_entity.id
_entity.type
_entity.pdbx_description
1 polymer ?
#
loop_
_entity_poly.entity_id
_entity_poly.type
_entity_poly.pdbx_seq_one_letter_code
_entity_poly.pdbx_strand_id
1 'polypeptide(L)'
;MRWRLSEDDEGQGALFEEEVERHIGKGEFRGMEFLHVNARTIINEIPKASMLPFRWTINAYRGCSHACSFCFARPTHEFLDMNTTDDFERKIVVKVNAVER
;
A
#
# COMPACT_ATOMS: atom_id res chain seq x y z
N MET A 1 8.13 -20.59 -4.58
CA MET A 1 7.23 -19.81 -3.70
C MET A 1 6.19 -19.11 -4.58
N ARG A 2 5.24 -19.89 -5.10
CA ARG A 2 4.17 -19.41 -5.98
C ARG A 2 2.93 -19.28 -5.10
N TRP A 3 2.54 -18.05 -4.79
CA TRP A 3 1.34 -17.81 -3.99
C TRP A 3 0.13 -18.39 -4.73
N ARG A 4 -0.72 -19.11 -4.00
CA ARG A 4 -2.01 -19.58 -4.51
C ARG A 4 -2.91 -18.36 -4.62
N LEU A 5 -3.22 -17.96 -5.85
CA LEU A 5 -4.22 -16.94 -6.13
C LEU A 5 -5.52 -17.40 -5.47
N SER A 6 -6.15 -16.53 -4.68
CA SER A 6 -7.47 -16.79 -4.11
C SER A 6 -8.42 -17.09 -5.28
N GLU A 7 -9.08 -18.24 -5.23
CA GLU A 7 -10.07 -18.69 -6.21
C GLU A 7 -11.40 -17.93 -6.03
N ASP A 8 -11.31 -16.60 -5.90
CA ASP A 8 -12.43 -15.66 -5.97
C ASP A 8 -12.18 -14.81 -7.23
N ASP A 9 -12.88 -15.13 -8.31
CA ASP A 9 -12.89 -14.43 -9.61
C ASP A 9 -13.63 -13.07 -9.54
N GLU A 10 -13.55 -12.40 -8.40
CA GLU A 10 -13.77 -10.96 -8.34
C GLU A 10 -12.38 -10.35 -8.38
N GLY A 11 -11.90 -10.09 -9.60
CA GLY A 11 -10.70 -9.30 -9.82
C GLY A 11 -10.73 -8.12 -8.87
N GLN A 12 -9.60 -7.83 -8.21
CA GLN A 12 -9.48 -6.64 -7.38
C GLN A 12 -10.00 -5.48 -8.22
N GLY A 13 -11.18 -4.96 -7.86
CA GLY A 13 -11.72 -3.75 -8.46
C GLY A 13 -10.64 -2.69 -8.40
N ALA A 14 -10.65 -1.76 -9.36
CA ALA A 14 -9.72 -0.64 -9.33
C ALA A 14 -9.70 -0.10 -7.89
N LEU A 15 -8.52 -0.01 -7.27
CA LEU A 15 -8.39 0.39 -5.86
C LEU A 15 -8.96 1.79 -5.57
N PHE A 16 -9.39 2.48 -6.63
CA PHE A 16 -9.96 3.80 -6.68
C PHE A 16 -11.31 3.75 -7.43
N GLU A 17 -12.33 3.12 -6.84
CA GLU A 17 -13.73 3.24 -7.30
C GLU A 17 -14.33 4.62 -6.93
N GLU A 18 -13.72 5.33 -5.97
CA GLU A 18 -14.06 6.69 -5.54
C GLU A 18 -12.94 7.70 -5.86
N GLU A 19 -13.32 8.97 -5.97
CA GLU A 19 -12.41 10.09 -6.17
C GLU A 19 -11.45 10.19 -4.95
N VAL A 20 -10.22 9.74 -5.13
CA VAL A 20 -9.19 9.72 -4.08
C VAL A 20 -8.87 11.15 -3.64
N GLU A 21 -8.96 11.43 -2.35
CA GLU A 21 -8.52 12.72 -1.82
C GLU A 21 -6.98 12.82 -1.94
N ARG A 22 -6.53 13.81 -2.71
CA ARG A 22 -5.12 14.05 -3.03
C ARG A 22 -4.57 15.21 -2.22
N HIS A 23 -3.55 14.95 -1.44
CA HIS A 23 -2.83 15.98 -0.70
C HIS A 23 -1.43 16.18 -1.27
N ILE A 24 -1.17 17.39 -1.77
CA ILE A 24 0.17 17.76 -2.25
C ILE A 24 1.06 18.10 -1.06
N GLY A 25 2.23 17.46 -1.00
CA GLY A 25 3.23 17.69 0.04
C GLY A 25 3.78 19.12 0.01
N LYS A 26 3.98 19.67 1.21
CA LYS A 26 4.49 21.04 1.44
C LYS A 26 5.78 20.99 2.26
N GLY A 27 6.56 22.08 2.22
CA GLY A 27 7.83 22.18 2.95
C GLY A 27 8.79 21.05 2.58
N GLU A 28 9.23 20.28 3.58
CA GLU A 28 10.12 19.12 3.43
C GLU A 28 9.55 18.01 2.53
N PHE A 29 8.24 17.97 2.30
CA PHE A 29 7.56 16.97 1.46
C PHE A 29 7.21 17.49 0.06
N ARG A 30 7.79 18.61 -0.39
CA ARG A 30 7.51 19.16 -1.74
C ARG A 30 7.87 18.14 -2.83
N GLY A 31 6.97 18.01 -3.81
CA GLY A 31 7.13 17.06 -4.91
C GLY A 31 6.59 15.66 -4.62
N MET A 32 6.02 15.45 -3.42
CA MET A 32 5.27 14.26 -3.06
C MET A 32 3.75 14.50 -3.13
N GLU A 33 3.00 13.43 -3.37
CA GLU A 33 1.55 13.36 -3.37
C GLU A 33 1.12 12.28 -2.36
N PHE A 34 0.20 12.61 -1.47
CA PHE A 34 -0.41 11.68 -0.54
C PHE A 34 -1.83 11.37 -1.00
N LEU A 35 -2.10 10.09 -1.23
CA LEU A 35 -3.36 9.58 -1.75
C LEU A 35 -4.13 8.96 -0.60
N HIS A 36 -5.14 9.65 -0.09
CA HIS A 36 -5.92 9.16 1.05
C HIS A 36 -6.95 8.16 0.58
N VAL A 37 -6.94 6.97 1.19
CA VAL A 37 -7.85 5.88 0.87
C VAL A 37 -8.51 5.34 2.11
N ASN A 38 -9.74 4.86 1.95
CA ASN A 38 -10.41 4.04 2.95
C ASN A 38 -10.05 2.57 2.69
N ALA A 39 -9.48 1.92 3.70
CA ALA A 39 -9.11 0.52 3.65
C ALA A 39 -10.02 -0.32 4.53
N ARG A 40 -10.39 -1.51 4.07
CA ARG A 40 -11.15 -2.48 4.87
C ARG A 40 -10.40 -2.93 6.13
N THR A 41 -9.07 -3.03 6.05
CA THR A 41 -8.19 -3.29 7.20
C THR A 41 -6.78 -2.76 6.94
N ILE A 42 -6.09 -2.37 8.01
CA ILE A 42 -4.66 -2.05 8.00
C ILE A 42 -3.81 -3.12 8.69
N ILE A 43 -4.43 -4.06 9.39
CA ILE A 43 -3.78 -5.14 10.13
C ILE A 43 -3.91 -6.43 9.32
N ASN A 44 -2.80 -7.16 9.16
CA ASN A 44 -2.75 -8.41 8.42
C ASN A 44 -2.29 -9.55 9.34
N GLU A 45 -2.98 -10.69 9.29
CA GLU A 45 -2.50 -11.90 9.94
C GLU A 45 -1.42 -12.56 9.08
N ILE A 46 -0.31 -12.95 9.70
CA ILE A 46 0.74 -13.72 9.05
C ILE A 46 0.32 -15.20 9.03
N PRO A 47 0.55 -15.99 7.96
CA PRO A 47 0.24 -17.42 7.97
C PRO A 47 0.88 -18.20 9.13
N LYS A 48 0.20 -19.22 9.67
CA LYS A 48 0.72 -20.07 10.77
C LYS A 48 2.04 -20.76 10.46
N ALA A 49 2.28 -21.05 9.18
CA ALA A 49 3.52 -21.67 8.71
C ALA A 49 4.72 -20.71 8.64
N SER A 50 4.52 -19.41 8.87
CA SER A 50 5.62 -18.44 8.87
C SER A 50 6.53 -18.63 10.08
N MET A 51 7.84 -18.46 9.88
CA MET A 51 8.85 -18.53 10.95
C MET A 51 9.01 -17.21 11.72
N LEU A 52 8.19 -16.20 11.42
CA LEU A 52 8.25 -14.91 12.13
C LEU A 52 7.79 -15.08 13.59
N PRO A 53 8.44 -14.41 14.55
CA PRO A 53 8.10 -14.52 15.98
C PRO A 53 6.80 -13.79 16.36
N PHE A 54 6.07 -13.24 15.38
CA PHE A 54 4.83 -12.50 15.56
C PHE A 54 3.76 -12.95 14.57
N ARG A 55 2.50 -12.66 14.91
CA ARG A 55 1.30 -13.11 14.18
C ARG A 55 0.62 -12.03 13.36
N TRP A 56 0.92 -10.77 13.61
CA TRP A 56 0.23 -9.64 13.02
C TRP A 56 1.23 -8.63 12.47
N THR A 57 0.90 -8.04 11.33
CA THR A 57 1.60 -6.87 10.78
C THR A 57 0.63 -5.72 10.59
N ILE A 58 1.17 -4.52 10.47
CA ILE A 58 0.40 -3.32 10.16
C ILE A 58 0.95 -2.69 8.88
N ASN A 59 0.05 -2.26 8.00
CA ASN A 59 0.35 -1.51 6.80
C ASN A 59 -0.54 -0.27 6.77
N ALA A 60 -0.04 0.85 7.30
CA ALA A 60 -0.75 2.12 7.32
C ALA A 60 -0.61 2.91 6.00
N TYR A 61 0.45 2.65 5.23
CA TYR A 61 0.71 3.31 3.96
C TYR A 61 1.35 2.36 2.93
N ARG A 62 1.31 2.76 1.65
CA ARG A 62 2.08 2.14 0.55
C ARG A 62 2.85 3.21 -0.22
N GLY A 63 4.07 2.88 -0.65
CA GLY A 63 5.05 3.86 -1.15
C GLY A 63 6.02 4.31 -0.05
N CYS A 64 7.19 4.83 -0.43
CA CYS A 64 8.19 5.33 0.53
C CYS A 64 9.16 6.34 -0.09
N SER A 65 9.29 7.53 0.52
CA SER A 65 10.23 8.58 0.10
C SER A 65 11.71 8.24 0.27
N HIS A 66 12.05 7.20 1.05
CA HIS A 66 13.43 6.78 1.22
C HIS A 66 14.00 6.11 -0.04
N ALA A 67 13.17 5.66 -0.98
CA ALA A 67 13.62 5.20 -2.28
C ALA A 67 14.69 4.07 -2.26
N CYS A 68 14.72 3.20 -1.25
CA CYS A 68 15.69 2.10 -1.24
C CYS A 68 15.51 1.19 -2.46
N SER A 69 16.56 1.00 -3.26
CA SER A 69 16.53 0.17 -4.47
C SER A 69 16.20 -1.30 -4.17
N PHE A 70 16.54 -1.78 -2.98
CA PHE A 70 16.31 -3.15 -2.50
C PHE A 70 14.97 -3.34 -1.76
N CYS A 71 14.07 -2.36 -1.79
CA CYS A 71 12.81 -2.44 -1.06
C CYS A 71 11.88 -3.50 -1.69
N PHE A 72 11.54 -4.54 -0.93
CA PHE A 72 10.65 -5.62 -1.39
C PHE A 72 9.23 -5.13 -1.73
N ALA A 73 8.81 -3.96 -1.21
CA ALA A 73 7.47 -3.44 -1.40
C ALA A 73 7.29 -2.71 -2.76
N ARG A 74 8.38 -2.37 -3.46
CA ARG A 74 8.31 -1.63 -4.73
C ARG A 74 7.41 -2.28 -5.79
N PRO A 75 7.52 -3.59 -6.08
CA PRO A 75 6.66 -4.23 -7.08
C PRO A 75 5.18 -4.18 -6.73
N THR A 76 4.82 -3.98 -5.45
CA THR A 76 3.42 -3.93 -5.03
C THR A 76 2.69 -2.65 -5.43
N HIS A 77 3.42 -1.65 -5.93
CA HIS A 77 2.84 -0.42 -6.47
C HIS A 77 2.18 -0.63 -7.84
N GLU A 78 2.60 -1.65 -8.59
CA GLU A 78 1.98 -2.00 -9.89
C GLU A 78 0.53 -2.47 -9.71
N PHE A 79 0.18 -3.05 -8.54
CA PHE A 79 -1.20 -3.39 -8.22
C PHE A 79 -2.12 -2.16 -8.04
N LEU A 80 -1.54 -0.96 -8.02
CA LEU A 80 -2.25 0.31 -7.94
C LEU A 80 -2.25 1.06 -9.28
N ASP A 81 -1.86 0.39 -10.37
CA ASP A 81 -1.60 1.00 -11.68
C ASP A 81 -0.56 2.14 -11.63
N MET A 82 0.39 2.03 -10.68
CA MET A 82 1.49 2.98 -10.49
C MET A 82 2.83 2.33 -10.80
N ASN A 83 3.81 3.16 -11.19
CA ASN A 83 5.15 2.64 -11.47
C ASN A 83 5.92 2.32 -10.17
N THR A 84 6.88 1.39 -10.25
CA THR A 84 7.66 0.90 -9.10
C THR A 84 8.83 1.80 -8.69
N THR A 85 9.04 2.89 -9.44
CA THR A 85 10.17 3.82 -9.27
C THR A 85 9.66 5.16 -8.76
N ASP A 86 9.41 6.11 -9.66
CA ASP A 86 9.06 7.48 -9.31
C ASP A 86 7.72 7.56 -8.55
N ASP A 87 6.72 6.78 -8.95
CA ASP A 87 5.43 6.78 -8.25
C ASP A 87 5.54 6.14 -6.85
N PHE A 88 6.35 5.08 -6.69
CA PHE A 88 6.60 4.48 -5.38
C PHE A 88 7.25 5.47 -4.41
N GLU A 89 8.11 6.33 -4.94
CA GLU A 89 8.90 7.28 -4.15
C GLU A 89 8.12 8.57 -3.85
N ARG A 90 7.21 8.98 -4.74
CA ARG A 90 6.53 10.27 -4.67
C ARG A 90 5.04 10.18 -4.37
N LYS A 91 4.36 9.08 -4.70
CA LYS A 91 2.91 8.89 -4.48
C LYS A 91 2.69 7.90 -3.34
N ILE A 92 2.40 8.43 -2.16
CA ILE A 92 2.22 7.64 -0.95
C ILE A 92 0.73 7.45 -0.71
N VAL A 93 0.26 6.20 -0.79
CA VAL A 93 -1.11 5.85 -0.41
C VAL A 93 -1.19 5.78 1.10
N VAL A 94 -2.07 6.57 1.70
CA VAL A 94 -2.28 6.66 3.15
C VAL A 94 -3.66 6.14 3.49
N LYS A 95 -3.72 5.16 4.38
CA LYS A 95 -4.99 4.60 4.85
C LYS A 95 -5.46 5.40 6.07
N VAL A 96 -6.48 6.22 5.89
CA VAL A 96 -6.88 7.23 6.88
C VAL A 96 -7.87 6.72 7.92
N ASN A 97 -8.66 5.72 7.57
CA ASN A 97 -9.72 5.15 8.40
C ASN A 97 -9.24 4.07 9.39
N ALA A 98 -8.00 4.19 9.89
CA ALA A 98 -7.36 3.18 10.75
C ALA A 98 -8.12 2.84 12.03
N VAL A 99 -8.87 3.81 12.56
CA VAL A 99 -9.64 3.71 13.82
C VAL A 99 -11.13 3.49 13.59
N GLU A 100 -11.58 3.56 12.34
CA GLU A 100 -12.98 3.45 11.96
C GLU A 100 -13.29 1.99 11.63
N ARG A 101 -14.49 1.54 12.01
CA ARG A 101 -14.90 0.12 12.01
C ARG A 101 -15.59 -0.27 10.72
#